data_AF-A0A1Q7K3S6-F1
#
_entry.id   AF-A0A1Q7K3S6-F1
#
_cell.length_a   1.000
_cell.length_b   1.000
_cell.length_c   1.000
_cell.angle_alpha   90.00
_cell.angle_beta   90.00
_cell.angle_gamma   90.00
#
_symmetry.space_group_name_H-M   'P 1'
#
loop_
_entity.id
_entity.type
_entity.pdbx_description
1 polymer ?
#
loop_
_entity_poly.entity_id
_entity_poly.type
_entity_poly.pdbx_seq_one_letter_code
_entity_poly.pdbx_strand_id
1 'polypeptide(L)'
;MHPDLLVKALAAIEPRTTLEKFCAASGIVSKSVAKNLLGFLACNNVGTITANGIEFSSSDRLYAAMLALQKGCDVEQVSRHLSWKDFEKLASEILISFGYGLAQRLPLPSTASTGSGAIFPRCWAFQENRPREPSGFSRVIGR
;
A
#
# COMPACT_ATOMS: atom_id res chain seq x y z
N MET A 1 14.67 -9.86 -8.83
CA MET A 1 13.62 -10.65 -8.14
C MET A 1 12.45 -10.82 -9.09
N HIS A 2 11.94 -12.04 -9.28
CA HIS A 2 10.82 -12.30 -10.19
C HIS A 2 9.52 -11.71 -9.61
N PRO A 3 8.69 -11.03 -10.42
CA PRO A 3 7.44 -10.40 -9.95
C PRO A 3 6.51 -11.40 -9.26
N ASP A 4 6.38 -12.62 -9.78
CA ASP A 4 5.53 -13.67 -9.19
C ASP A 4 5.93 -14.06 -7.75
N LEU A 5 7.22 -13.96 -7.41
CA LEU A 5 7.69 -14.24 -6.06
C LEU A 5 7.28 -13.13 -5.08
N LEU A 6 7.19 -11.89 -5.56
CA LEU A 6 6.72 -10.76 -4.75
C LEU A 6 5.22 -10.87 -4.47
N VAL A 7 4.42 -11.25 -5.48
CA VAL A 7 2.98 -11.50 -5.28
C VAL A 7 2.76 -12.61 -4.26
N LYS A 8 3.52 -13.71 -4.36
CA LYS A 8 3.49 -14.79 -3.37
C LYS A 8 3.93 -14.35 -1.98
N ALA A 9 4.86 -13.39 -1.89
CA ALA A 9 5.28 -12.83 -0.61
C ALA A 9 4.13 -12.10 0.09
N LEU A 10 3.25 -11.40 -0.65
CA LEU A 10 2.12 -10.66 -0.07
C LEU A 10 1.17 -11.57 0.72
N ALA A 11 0.96 -12.80 0.24
CA ALA A 11 0.17 -13.81 0.94
C ALA A 11 0.81 -14.27 2.26
N ALA A 12 2.12 -14.13 2.41
CA ALA A 12 2.89 -14.58 3.56
C ALA A 12 3.22 -13.46 4.57
N ILE A 13 2.81 -12.21 4.31
CA ILE A 13 3.02 -11.09 5.24
C ILE A 13 1.96 -11.14 6.33
N GLU A 14 2.34 -11.73 7.45
CA GLU A 14 1.55 -11.81 8.68
C GLU A 14 2.33 -11.23 9.87
N PRO A 15 1.64 -10.63 10.86
CA PRO A 15 2.29 -10.11 12.06
C PRO A 15 2.93 -11.28 12.83
N ARG A 16 4.26 -11.28 12.89
CA ARG A 16 5.13 -12.33 13.46
C ARG A 16 5.02 -13.68 12.77
N THR A 17 5.93 -13.93 11.83
CA THR A 17 5.98 -15.19 11.09
C THR A 17 7.36 -15.85 11.18
N THR A 18 7.39 -17.18 11.14
CA THR A 18 8.63 -17.96 11.05
C THR A 18 8.95 -18.28 9.60
N LEU A 19 10.21 -18.59 9.27
CA LEU A 19 10.61 -18.94 7.90
C LEU A 19 9.74 -20.06 7.30
N GLU A 20 9.34 -21.04 8.13
CA GLU A 20 8.53 -22.18 7.70
C GLU A 20 7.08 -21.78 7.39
N LYS A 21 6.46 -20.94 8.24
CA LYS A 21 5.15 -20.36 7.97
C LYS A 21 5.17 -19.47 6.73
N PHE A 22 6.24 -18.68 6.57
CA PHE A 22 6.42 -17.85 5.38
C PHE A 22 6.50 -18.70 4.10
N CYS A 23 7.27 -19.80 4.10
CA CYS A 23 7.36 -20.71 2.96
C CYS A 23 6.00 -21.37 2.65
N ALA A 24 5.28 -21.80 3.69
CA ALA A 24 3.97 -22.42 3.55
C ALA A 24 2.94 -21.44 2.97
N ALA A 25 2.87 -20.22 3.49
CA ALA A 25 1.92 -19.19 3.05
C ALA A 25 2.24 -18.63 1.64
N SER A 26 3.53 -18.52 1.30
CA SER A 26 3.96 -18.06 -0.03
C SER A 26 3.95 -19.16 -1.09
N GLY A 27 3.78 -20.44 -0.69
CA GLY A 27 3.90 -21.58 -1.60
C GLY A 27 5.29 -21.74 -2.19
N ILE A 28 6.33 -21.27 -1.50
CA ILE A 28 7.73 -21.38 -1.92
C ILE A 28 8.34 -22.62 -1.27
N VAL A 29 8.65 -23.63 -2.08
CA VAL A 29 9.22 -24.90 -1.61
C VAL A 29 10.69 -24.75 -1.17
N SER A 30 11.42 -23.83 -1.81
CA SER A 30 12.85 -23.65 -1.56
C SER A 30 13.14 -22.63 -0.46
N LYS A 31 13.73 -23.09 0.65
CA LYS A 31 14.16 -22.24 1.78
C LYS A 31 15.19 -21.19 1.37
N SER A 32 16.06 -21.46 0.38
CA SER A 32 17.06 -20.49 -0.09
C SER A 32 16.40 -19.34 -0.85
N VAL A 33 15.41 -19.63 -1.69
CA VAL A 33 14.63 -18.61 -2.41
C VAL A 33 13.83 -17.76 -1.44
N ALA A 34 13.20 -18.37 -0.44
CA ALA A 34 12.49 -17.64 0.61
C ALA A 34 13.41 -16.72 1.43
N LYS A 35 14.62 -17.18 1.80
CA LYS A 35 15.60 -16.32 2.47
C LYS A 35 16.06 -15.16 1.60
N ASN A 36 16.33 -15.40 0.30
CA ASN A 36 16.69 -14.32 -0.62
C ASN A 36 15.56 -13.31 -0.77
N LEU A 37 14.30 -13.77 -0.85
CA LEU A 37 13.11 -12.94 -0.91
C LEU A 37 12.96 -12.08 0.36
N LEU A 38 13.13 -12.68 1.54
CA LEU A 38 13.11 -11.96 2.81
C LEU A 38 14.23 -10.93 2.92
N GLY A 39 15.44 -11.30 2.49
CA GLY A 39 16.56 -10.36 2.42
C GLY A 39 16.25 -9.18 1.50
N PHE A 40 15.63 -9.44 0.34
CA PHE A 40 15.20 -8.39 -0.57
C PHE A 40 14.12 -7.49 0.05
N LEU A 41 13.14 -8.04 0.76
CA LEU A 41 12.12 -7.26 1.46
C LEU A 41 12.75 -6.39 2.56
N ALA A 42 13.62 -6.96 3.39
CA ALA A 42 14.33 -6.24 4.44
C ALA A 42 15.20 -5.10 3.88
N CYS A 43 15.89 -5.31 2.75
CA CYS A 43 16.64 -4.25 2.06
C CYS A 43 15.75 -3.09 1.57
N ASN A 44 14.46 -3.32 1.36
CA ASN A 44 13.49 -2.30 0.95
C ASN A 44 12.68 -1.75 2.14
N ASN A 45 13.16 -1.95 3.38
CA ASN A 45 12.48 -1.56 4.62
C ASN A 45 11.11 -2.24 4.81
N VAL A 46 10.95 -3.46 4.29
CA VAL A 46 9.74 -4.27 4.44
C VAL A 46 10.04 -5.46 5.34
N GLY A 47 9.56 -5.38 6.59
CA GLY A 47 9.79 -6.41 7.60
C GLY A 47 11.18 -6.37 8.22
N THR A 48 11.26 -6.75 9.50
CA THR A 48 12.51 -6.86 10.24
C THR A 48 12.82 -8.32 10.49
N ILE A 49 14.01 -8.76 10.07
CA ILE A 49 14.51 -10.10 10.34
C ILE A 49 15.21 -10.07 11.70
N THR A 50 14.64 -10.75 12.69
CA THR A 50 15.15 -10.87 14.05
C THR A 50 15.67 -12.29 14.29
N ALA A 51 16.51 -12.51 15.30
CA ALA A 51 17.03 -13.85 15.65
C ALA A 51 15.93 -14.90 15.90
N ASN A 52 14.75 -14.46 16.37
CA ASN A 52 13.62 -15.33 16.71
C ASN A 52 12.58 -15.47 15.59
N GLY A 53 12.75 -14.81 14.43
CA GLY A 53 11.78 -14.86 13.34
C GLY A 53 11.68 -13.55 12.56
N ILE A 54 10.60 -13.41 11.81
CA ILE A 54 10.36 -12.24 10.96
C ILE A 54 9.18 -11.46 11.53
N GLU A 55 9.39 -10.18 11.83
CA GLU A 55 8.33 -9.29 12.27
C GLU A 55 7.93 -8.36 11.12
N PHE A 56 6.65 -8.42 10.75
CA PHE A 56 6.04 -7.52 9.79
C PHE A 56 5.09 -6.55 10.51
N SER A 57 5.20 -5.28 10.17
CA SER A 57 4.24 -4.24 10.54
C SER A 57 2.99 -4.31 9.66
N SER A 58 1.89 -3.69 10.11
CA SER A 58 0.68 -3.58 9.30
C SER A 58 0.89 -2.76 8.02
N SER A 59 1.86 -1.83 8.02
CA SER A 59 2.22 -1.04 6.84
C SER A 59 3.11 -1.80 5.86
N ASP A 60 3.81 -2.85 6.30
CA ASP A 60 4.78 -3.58 5.46
C ASP A 60 4.10 -4.29 4.30
N ARG A 61 2.86 -4.75 4.48
CA ARG A 61 2.06 -5.33 3.40
C ARG A 61 1.84 -4.32 2.27
N LEU A 62 1.63 -3.06 2.62
CA LEU A 62 1.44 -1.97 1.67
C LEU A 62 2.74 -1.66 0.92
N TYR A 63 3.85 -1.55 1.63
CA TYR A 63 5.16 -1.30 1.03
C TYR A 63 5.59 -2.45 0.12
N ALA A 64 5.33 -3.70 0.51
CA ALA A 64 5.55 -4.87 -0.33
C ALA A 64 4.73 -4.81 -1.63
N ALA A 65 3.46 -4.38 -1.54
CA ALA A 65 2.60 -4.23 -2.70
C ALA A 65 3.09 -3.11 -3.64
N MET A 66 3.50 -1.97 -3.09
CA MET A 66 4.13 -0.90 -3.87
C MET A 66 5.40 -1.39 -4.58
N LEU A 67 6.24 -2.16 -3.88
CA LEU A 67 7.45 -2.72 -4.44
C LEU A 67 7.15 -3.71 -5.58
N ALA A 68 6.11 -4.53 -5.43
CA ALA A 68 5.63 -5.42 -6.49
C ALA A 68 5.19 -4.62 -7.73
N LEU A 69 4.39 -3.56 -7.56
CA LEU A 69 3.95 -2.69 -8.66
C LEU A 69 5.13 -1.98 -9.33
N GLN A 70 6.11 -1.49 -8.57
CA GLN A 70 7.34 -0.88 -9.11
C GLN A 70 8.18 -1.85 -9.95
N LYS A 71 8.12 -3.15 -9.65
CA LYS A 71 8.79 -4.20 -10.44
C LYS A 71 7.98 -4.66 -11.65
N GLY A 72 6.83 -4.04 -11.92
CA GLY A 72 5.99 -4.35 -13.06
C GLY A 72 5.04 -5.53 -12.82
N CYS A 73 4.74 -5.87 -11.56
CA CYS A 73 3.67 -6.83 -11.29
C CYS A 73 2.32 -6.31 -11.78
N ASP A 74 1.49 -7.25 -12.21
CA ASP A 74 0.10 -6.97 -12.56
C ASP A 74 -0.69 -6.49 -11.33
N VAL A 75 -1.44 -5.39 -11.53
CA VAL A 75 -2.20 -4.74 -10.46
C VAL A 75 -3.36 -5.60 -9.96
N GLU A 76 -3.96 -6.45 -10.80
CA GLU A 76 -5.04 -7.35 -10.37
C GLU A 76 -4.52 -8.45 -9.45
N GLN A 77 -3.30 -8.93 -9.68
CA GLN A 77 -2.68 -9.92 -8.80
C GLN A 77 -2.41 -9.33 -7.41
N VAL A 78 -1.87 -8.10 -7.37
CA VAL A 78 -1.59 -7.41 -6.11
C VAL A 78 -2.89 -7.06 -5.36
N SER A 79 -3.93 -6.64 -6.09
CA SER A 79 -5.20 -6.23 -5.48
C SER A 79 -5.94 -7.36 -4.77
N ARG A 80 -5.81 -8.60 -5.23
CA ARG A 80 -6.41 -9.77 -4.54
C ARG A 80 -5.83 -10.04 -3.15
N HIS A 81 -4.64 -9.54 -2.86
CA HIS A 81 -3.97 -9.74 -1.57
C HIS A 81 -4.11 -8.55 -0.61
N LEU A 82 -4.74 -7.46 -1.05
CA LEU A 82 -4.92 -6.25 -0.26
C LEU A 82 -6.36 -6.10 0.18
N SER A 83 -6.57 -5.71 1.42
CA SER A 83 -7.90 -5.33 1.89
C SER A 83 -8.25 -3.92 1.42
N TRP A 84 -9.56 -3.60 1.41
CA TRP A 84 -10.03 -2.24 1.12
C TRP A 84 -9.35 -1.17 2.01
N LYS A 85 -9.09 -1.48 3.29
CA LYS A 85 -8.41 -0.58 4.23
C LYS A 85 -6.95 -0.33 3.85
N ASP A 86 -6.28 -1.35 3.32
CA ASP A 86 -4.90 -1.21 2.86
C ASP A 86 -4.85 -0.30 1.63
N PHE A 87 -5.76 -0.50 0.68
CA PHE A 87 -5.91 0.38 -0.49
C PHE A 87 -6.22 1.83 -0.13
N GLU A 88 -7.13 2.05 0.81
CA GLU A 88 -7.46 3.38 1.30
C GLU A 88 -6.23 4.07 1.90
N LYS A 89 -5.42 3.33 2.67
CA LYS A 89 -4.15 3.83 3.20
C LYS A 89 -3.14 4.13 2.10
N LEU A 90 -3.04 3.29 1.06
CA LEU A 90 -2.17 3.56 -0.10
C LEU A 90 -2.54 4.87 -0.80
N ALA A 91 -3.82 5.00 -1.18
CA ALA A 91 -4.32 6.18 -1.86
C ALA A 91 -4.11 7.42 -0.99
N SER A 92 -4.29 7.28 0.32
CA SER A 92 -4.04 8.32 1.30
C SER A 92 -2.58 8.79 1.30
N GLU A 93 -1.62 7.87 1.42
CA GLU A 93 -0.19 8.19 1.42
C GLU A 93 0.25 8.85 0.10
N ILE A 94 -0.28 8.39 -1.03
CA ILE A 94 -0.03 8.99 -2.35
C ILE A 94 -0.55 10.43 -2.36
N LEU A 95 -1.81 10.65 -1.96
CA LEU A 95 -2.43 11.97 -1.95
C LEU A 95 -1.69 12.95 -1.03
N ILE A 96 -1.32 12.52 0.18
CA ILE A 96 -0.51 13.32 1.11
C ILE A 96 0.84 13.68 0.47
N SER A 97 1.49 12.71 -0.19
CA SER A 97 2.79 12.93 -0.85
C SER A 97 2.72 13.99 -1.96
N PHE A 98 1.57 14.13 -2.63
CA PHE A 98 1.30 15.20 -3.60
C PHE A 98 0.79 16.50 -2.97
N GLY A 99 0.75 16.59 -1.64
CA GLY A 99 0.32 17.79 -0.91
C GLY A 99 -1.19 17.91 -0.75
N TYR A 100 -1.96 16.85 -1.04
CA TYR A 100 -3.40 16.84 -0.79
C TYR A 100 -3.69 16.49 0.67
N GLY A 101 -4.44 17.36 1.35
CA GLY A 101 -4.97 17.08 2.68
C GLY A 101 -6.12 16.10 2.61
N LEU A 102 -5.98 14.95 3.28
CA LEU A 102 -7.09 14.01 3.42
C LEU A 102 -8.00 14.47 4.56
N ALA A 103 -9.19 14.92 4.23
CA ALA A 103 -10.25 15.03 5.21
C ALA A 103 -10.64 13.62 5.63
N GLN A 104 -10.18 13.17 6.81
CA GLN A 104 -10.69 11.94 7.42
C GLN A 104 -12.21 12.03 7.54
N ARG A 105 -12.87 10.87 7.41
CA ARG A 105 -14.33 10.70 7.47
C ARG A 105 -14.90 11.47 8.65
N LEU A 106 -15.44 12.67 8.38
CA LEU A 106 -16.21 13.42 9.36
C LEU A 106 -17.43 12.56 9.70
N PRO A 107 -17.77 12.36 10.99
CA PRO A 107 -19.08 11.86 11.35
C PRO A 107 -20.12 12.73 10.64
N LEU A 108 -20.98 12.11 9.83
CA LEU A 108 -22.10 12.85 9.25
C LEU A 108 -22.88 13.47 10.43
N PRO A 109 -23.20 14.77 10.39
CA PRO A 109 -24.12 15.32 11.37
C PRO A 109 -25.42 14.53 11.26
N SER A 110 -25.83 13.87 12.34
CA SER A 110 -27.12 13.20 12.41
C SER A 110 -28.19 14.25 12.15
N THR A 111 -28.78 14.19 10.96
CA THR A 111 -29.81 15.12 10.52
C THR A 111 -31.02 14.99 11.44
N ALA A 112 -31.30 16.02 12.22
CA ALA A 112 -32.61 16.25 12.79
C ALA A 112 -33.18 17.54 12.21
N SER A 113 -34.24 17.35 11.41
CA SER A 113 -35.33 18.26 11.09
C SER A 113 -35.12 19.42 10.09
N THR A 114 -35.80 19.22 8.95
CA THR A 114 -36.74 20.14 8.30
C THR A 114 -36.17 21.24 7.39
N GLY A 115 -36.37 21.04 6.09
CA GLY A 115 -36.37 22.13 5.12
C GLY A 115 -35.97 21.73 3.71
N SER A 116 -36.95 21.26 2.93
CA SER A 116 -37.09 21.36 1.46
C SER A 116 -35.84 21.65 0.60
N GLY A 117 -35.50 20.69 -0.28
CA GLY A 117 -34.71 20.98 -1.48
C GLY A 117 -33.67 19.92 -1.83
N ALA A 118 -33.96 19.13 -2.87
CA ALA A 118 -33.04 18.35 -3.71
C ALA A 118 -32.02 17.43 -3.01
N ILE A 119 -32.36 16.15 -2.94
CA ILE A 119 -31.42 15.06 -2.63
C ILE A 119 -30.59 14.79 -3.90
N PHE A 120 -29.38 15.34 -3.96
CA PHE A 120 -28.28 14.78 -4.74
C PHE A 120 -27.27 14.18 -3.76
N PRO A 121 -26.92 12.89 -3.85
CA PRO A 121 -25.83 12.35 -3.06
C PRO A 121 -24.52 12.97 -3.57
N ARG A 122 -24.04 14.02 -2.90
CA ARG A 122 -22.67 14.55 -3.04
C ARG A 122 -21.68 13.54 -2.46
N CYS A 123 -21.49 12.42 -3.14
CA CYS A 123 -20.24 11.69 -3.08
C CYS A 123 -19.29 12.41 -4.05
N TRP A 124 -18.13 12.85 -3.55
CA TRP A 124 -17.14 13.69 -4.24
C TRP A 124 -17.49 15.17 -4.43
N ALA A 125 -17.38 15.96 -3.36
CA ALA A 125 -16.87 17.32 -3.52
C ALA A 125 -15.34 17.23 -3.57
N PHE A 126 -14.78 17.00 -4.77
CA PHE A 126 -13.36 17.23 -5.03
C PHE A 126 -13.12 18.75 -4.93
N GLN A 127 -12.56 19.21 -3.81
CA GLN A 127 -12.18 20.61 -3.68
C GLN A 127 -10.81 20.75 -4.32
N GLU A 128 -10.79 21.23 -5.56
CA GLU A 128 -9.61 21.41 -6.39
C GLU A 128 -8.73 22.52 -5.82
N ASN A 129 -7.96 22.20 -4.79
CA ASN A 129 -6.89 23.06 -4.30
C ASN A 129 -5.61 22.62 -5.01
N ARG A 130 -5.31 23.23 -6.16
CA ARG A 130 -4.04 22.98 -6.85
C ARG A 130 -2.88 23.29 -5.88
N PRO A 131 -1.88 22.41 -5.73
CA PRO A 131 -0.67 22.79 -5.02
C PRO A 131 0.01 23.96 -5.77
N ARG A 132 0.48 24.96 -5.02
CA ARG A 132 1.33 26.03 -5.57
C ARG A 132 2.59 25.36 -6.11
N GLU A 133 2.98 25.70 -7.34
CA GLU A 133 4.20 25.18 -7.94
C GLU A 133 5.39 25.37 -7.00
N PRO A 134 6.20 24.34 -6.73
CA PRO A 134 7.51 24.56 -6.16
C PRO A 134 8.34 25.28 -7.22
N SER A 135 8.60 26.56 -6.96
CA SER A 135 9.59 27.35 -7.68
C SER A 135 10.95 26.65 -7.60
N GLY A 136 11.31 25.93 -8.65
CA GLY A 136 12.63 25.32 -8.80
C GLY A 136 12.65 23.81 -9.03
N PHE A 137 12.10 23.33 -10.14
CA PHE A 137 12.60 22.09 -10.77
C PHE A 137 12.76 22.32 -12.28
N SER A 138 13.94 22.81 -12.65
CA SER A 138 14.38 22.87 -14.04
C SER A 138 14.52 21.46 -14.62
N ARG A 139 13.68 21.15 -15.61
CA ARG A 139 14.06 20.64 -16.94
C ARG A 139 15.20 19.59 -16.98
N VAL A 140 14.87 18.29 -16.99
CA VAL A 140 15.59 17.26 -17.79
C VAL A 140 14.61 16.14 -18.20
N ILE A 141 13.98 16.28 -19.36
CA ILE A 141 13.71 15.15 -20.27
C ILE A 141 13.69 15.72 -21.69
N GLY A 142 14.87 15.68 -22.30
CA GLY A 142 15.07 15.86 -23.73
C GLY A 142 14.96 14.53 -24.44
N ARG A 143 14.52 14.61 -25.69
CA ARG A 143 14.33 13.54 -26.68
C ARG A 143 15.59 12.74 -26.96
#